data_AF-A0A956PBP0-F1
#
_entry.id   AF-A0A956PBP0-F1
#
_cell.length_a   1.000
_cell.length_b   1.000
_cell.length_c   1.000
_cell.angle_alpha   90.00
_cell.angle_beta   90.00
_cell.angle_gamma   90.00
#
_symmetry.space_group_name_H-M   'P 1'
#
loop_
_entity.id
_entity.type
_entity.pdbx_description
1 polymer ?
#
loop_
_entity_poly.entity_id
_entity_poly.type
_entity_poly.pdbx_seq_one_letter_code
_entity_poly.pdbx_strand_id
1 'polypeptide(L)'
;GGTGTGDTGTGGTGTGDTSGGSCFAPGTCVLMADGTERPIERVRVGDLLADGGRVTMTGLFLAADLYRLGAVEVTGDHLVRGPAGWVPVRAHPDAVRLLTGERLVHNLATTRNRVRAGGLLFADYAEITGPLLEDLLNLRVEASDRLMRA
;
A
#
# COMPACT_ATOMS: atom_id res chain seq x y z
N GLY A 1 48.15 -38.11 -8.74
CA GLY A 1 47.01 -37.26 -9.17
C GLY A 1 46.48 -36.57 -7.93
N GLY A 2 46.17 -35.27 -7.88
CA GLY A 2 45.40 -34.49 -8.87
C GLY A 2 43.97 -35.06 -8.89
N THR A 3 42.88 -34.39 -8.51
CA THR A 3 42.35 -33.00 -8.65
C THR A 3 41.21 -32.85 -7.61
N GLY A 4 40.79 -31.73 -7.00
CA GLY A 4 40.39 -30.41 -7.51
C GLY A 4 39.01 -30.02 -6.89
N THR A 5 38.85 -28.74 -6.49
CA THR A 5 37.61 -27.89 -6.45
C THR A 5 36.31 -28.48 -5.87
N GLY A 6 35.66 -27.97 -4.81
CA GLY A 6 35.19 -26.59 -4.57
C GLY A 6 33.72 -26.46 -5.01
N ASP A 7 32.77 -26.26 -4.08
CA ASP A 7 31.58 -25.41 -4.31
C ASP A 7 30.86 -25.08 -2.98
N THR A 8 30.49 -23.81 -2.89
CA THR A 8 29.72 -23.11 -1.86
C THR A 8 28.23 -23.36 -2.02
N GLY A 9 27.62 -24.13 -1.12
CA GLY A 9 26.16 -24.25 -1.03
C GLY A 9 25.51 -23.07 -0.32
N THR A 10 25.46 -21.91 -1.00
CA THR A 10 24.57 -20.79 -0.64
C THR A 10 23.19 -21.07 -1.22
N GLY A 11 22.13 -20.73 -0.48
CA GLY A 11 20.86 -20.38 -1.11
C GLY A 11 19.74 -21.39 -0.91
N GLY A 12 18.81 -20.99 -0.06
CA GLY A 12 17.54 -21.67 0.13
C GLY A 12 16.75 -21.07 1.28
N THR A 13 16.80 -19.75 1.48
CA THR A 13 15.77 -19.07 2.27
C THR A 13 14.44 -19.33 1.58
N GLY A 14 13.63 -20.20 2.17
CA GLY A 14 12.25 -20.40 1.77
C GLY A 14 11.51 -19.08 1.90
N THR A 15 11.42 -18.35 0.80
CA THR A 15 10.46 -17.26 0.64
C THR A 15 9.10 -17.90 0.58
N GLY A 16 8.49 -18.08 1.76
CA GLY A 16 7.05 -18.18 1.89
C GLY A 16 6.46 -16.85 1.43
N ASP A 17 6.31 -16.69 0.13
CA ASP A 17 5.45 -15.69 -0.49
C ASP A 17 4.01 -16.10 -0.16
N THR A 18 3.57 -15.68 1.03
CA THR A 18 2.16 -15.62 1.35
C THR A 18 1.83 -14.17 1.66
N SER A 19 1.46 -13.46 0.59
CA SER A 19 0.60 -12.27 0.61
C SER A 19 1.29 -10.93 0.87
N GLY A 20 2.18 -10.52 -0.05
CA GLY A 20 2.51 -9.11 -0.26
C GLY A 20 1.31 -8.33 -0.80
N GLY A 21 0.25 -8.20 0.00
CA GLY A 21 -0.98 -7.51 -0.38
C GLY A 21 -0.95 -6.05 0.05
N SER A 22 -1.48 -5.14 -0.77
CA SER A 22 -1.74 -3.73 -0.43
C SER A 22 -2.88 -3.64 0.59
N CYS A 23 -2.60 -3.66 1.90
CA CYS A 23 -3.62 -3.72 2.96
C CYS A 23 -3.27 -2.84 4.17
N PHE A 24 -4.30 -2.34 4.85
CA PHE A 24 -4.21 -1.54 6.06
C PHE A 24 -4.68 -2.31 7.29
N ALA A 25 -4.09 -2.04 8.45
CA ALA A 25 -4.61 -2.54 9.71
C ALA A 25 -5.96 -1.90 10.07
N PRO A 26 -6.82 -2.59 10.84
CA PRO A 26 -8.06 -2.00 11.37
C PRO A 26 -7.76 -0.74 12.19
N GLY A 27 -8.70 0.21 12.19
CA GLY A 27 -8.53 1.51 12.82
C GLY A 27 -7.81 2.55 11.96
N THR A 28 -7.23 2.16 10.82
CA THR A 28 -6.65 3.12 9.86
C THR A 28 -7.71 4.09 9.36
N CYS A 29 -7.55 5.37 9.68
CA CYS A 29 -8.48 6.43 9.29
C CYS A 29 -8.33 6.80 7.81
N VAL A 30 -9.38 6.56 7.02
CA VAL A 30 -9.52 6.99 5.63
C VAL A 30 -10.27 8.32 5.58
N LEU A 31 -9.78 9.25 4.76
CA LEU A 31 -10.40 10.57 4.58
C LEU A 31 -11.57 10.51 3.60
N MET A 32 -12.77 10.84 4.09
CA MET A 32 -14.04 10.72 3.36
C MET A 32 -14.40 12.01 2.60
N ALA A 33 -15.35 11.93 1.67
CA ALA A 33 -15.78 13.08 0.86
C ALA A 33 -16.35 14.27 1.64
N ASP A 34 -16.91 14.03 2.82
CA ASP A 34 -17.44 15.05 3.73
C ASP A 34 -16.36 15.67 4.65
N GLY A 35 -15.10 15.27 4.47
CA GLY A 35 -13.97 15.71 5.29
C GLY A 35 -13.81 14.97 6.61
N THR A 36 -14.70 14.02 6.94
CA THR A 36 -14.56 13.18 8.12
C THR A 36 -13.52 12.08 7.91
N GLU A 37 -13.01 11.52 9.00
CA GLU A 37 -12.21 10.31 8.98
C GLU A 37 -13.07 9.09 9.35
N ARG A 38 -12.91 8.01 8.59
CA ARG A 38 -13.60 6.73 8.83
C ARG A 38 -12.59 5.61 8.95
N PRO A 39 -12.65 4.77 10.01
CA PRO A 39 -11.84 3.56 10.08
C PRO A 39 -12.08 2.67 8.85
N ILE A 40 -11.03 2.12 8.27
CA ILE A 40 -11.11 1.37 7.02
C ILE A 40 -12.09 0.19 7.08
N GLU A 41 -12.22 -0.47 8.23
CA GLU A 41 -13.15 -1.57 8.45
C GLU A 41 -14.63 -1.13 8.40
N ARG A 42 -14.90 0.17 8.43
CA ARG A 42 -16.23 0.78 8.29
C ARG A 42 -16.49 1.37 6.90
N VAL A 43 -15.48 1.46 6.04
CA VAL A 43 -15.64 1.88 4.64
C VAL A 43 -16.38 0.79 3.85
N ARG A 44 -17.25 1.19 2.92
CA ARG A 44 -18.12 0.30 2.13
C ARG A 44 -18.02 0.63 0.65
N VAL A 45 -18.29 -0.36 -0.20
CA VAL A 45 -18.46 -0.16 -1.64
C VAL A 45 -19.55 0.89 -1.88
N GLY A 46 -19.27 1.84 -2.76
CA GLY A 46 -20.14 2.98 -3.05
C GLY A 46 -19.81 4.25 -2.26
N ASP A 47 -19.05 4.16 -1.17
CA ASP A 47 -18.60 5.35 -0.42
C ASP A 47 -17.76 6.28 -1.31
N LEU A 48 -17.88 7.58 -1.07
CA LEU A 48 -17.06 8.62 -1.70
C LEU A 48 -15.92 9.06 -0.78
N LEU A 49 -14.72 9.16 -1.32
CA LEU A 49 -13.53 9.63 -0.63
C LEU A 49 -13.25 11.10 -0.92
N ALA A 50 -12.36 11.72 -0.14
CA ALA A 50 -12.05 13.14 -0.20
C ALA A 50 -11.58 13.66 -1.56
N ASP A 51 -11.03 12.79 -2.42
CA ASP A 51 -10.58 13.14 -3.77
C ASP A 51 -11.69 12.98 -4.84
N GLY A 52 -12.93 12.70 -4.40
CA GLY A 52 -14.07 12.40 -5.26
C GLY A 52 -14.04 10.99 -5.86
N GLY A 53 -13.11 10.13 -5.44
CA GLY A 53 -13.09 8.72 -5.79
C GLY A 53 -14.21 7.95 -5.11
N ARG A 54 -14.69 6.90 -5.78
CA ARG A 54 -15.70 5.98 -5.25
C ARG A 54 -15.07 4.64 -4.95
N VAL A 55 -15.37 4.08 -3.79
CA VAL A 55 -14.94 2.72 -3.42
C VAL A 55 -15.68 1.70 -4.28
N THR A 56 -14.94 0.82 -4.94
CA THR A 56 -15.46 -0.22 -5.85
C THR A 56 -15.33 -1.62 -5.27
N MET A 57 -14.44 -1.81 -4.30
CA MET A 57 -14.19 -3.09 -3.63
C MET A 57 -13.73 -2.84 -2.19
N THR A 58 -14.08 -3.76 -1.29
CA THR A 58 -13.49 -3.89 0.04
C THR A 58 -13.10 -5.35 0.29
N GLY A 59 -11.96 -5.60 0.92
CA GLY A 59 -11.45 -6.94 1.20
C GLY A 59 -10.93 -7.09 2.63
N LEU A 60 -10.86 -8.33 3.11
CA LEU A 60 -10.35 -8.72 4.42
C LEU A 60 -9.40 -9.90 4.26
N PHE A 61 -8.17 -9.75 4.76
CA PHE A 61 -7.07 -10.69 4.56
C PHE A 61 -6.29 -10.92 5.86
N LEU A 62 -5.37 -11.89 5.85
CA LEU A 62 -4.36 -12.06 6.87
C LEU A 62 -3.01 -11.55 6.36
N ALA A 63 -2.29 -10.80 7.19
CA ALA A 63 -0.93 -10.38 6.91
C ALA A 63 -0.09 -10.37 8.20
N ALA A 64 1.19 -10.76 8.07
CA ALA A 64 2.16 -10.68 9.16
C ALA A 64 3.18 -9.55 8.97
N ASP A 65 3.38 -9.07 7.74
CA ASP A 65 4.37 -8.04 7.42
C ASP A 65 3.78 -6.64 7.53
N LEU A 66 3.64 -6.15 8.77
CA LEU A 66 3.09 -4.82 9.06
C LEU A 66 4.17 -3.82 9.46
N TYR A 67 3.95 -2.58 9.04
CA TYR A 67 4.77 -1.42 9.36
C TYR A 67 3.86 -0.31 9.90
N ARG A 68 4.43 0.52 10.78
CA ARG A 68 3.86 1.81 11.13
C ARG A 68 4.56 2.89 10.32
N LEU A 69 3.78 3.71 9.64
CA LEU A 69 4.25 4.93 8.98
C LEU A 69 3.35 6.09 9.40
N GLY A 70 3.88 6.98 10.23
CA GLY A 70 3.07 8.00 10.90
C GLY A 70 1.97 7.38 11.76
N ALA A 71 0.72 7.75 11.50
CA ALA A 71 -0.46 7.22 12.21
C ALA A 71 -1.05 5.94 11.57
N VAL A 72 -0.46 5.44 10.49
CA VAL A 72 -1.01 4.32 9.71
C VAL A 72 -0.23 3.04 10.00
N GLU A 73 -0.93 1.95 10.29
CA GLU A 73 -0.38 0.60 10.27
C GLU A 73 -0.81 -0.10 8.97
N VAL A 74 0.16 -0.59 8.20
CA VAL A 74 -0.04 -0.99 6.80
C VAL A 74 0.99 -2.05 6.40
N THR A 75 0.69 -2.86 5.40
CA THR A 75 1.61 -3.89 4.90
C THR A 75 2.84 -3.29 4.23
N GLY A 76 3.97 -4.01 4.29
CA GLY A 76 5.25 -3.53 3.76
C GLY A 76 5.29 -3.32 2.25
N ASP A 77 4.48 -4.05 1.48
CA ASP A 77 4.33 -3.93 0.02
C ASP A 77 3.36 -2.84 -0.43
N HIS A 78 2.57 -2.26 0.47
CA HIS A 78 1.66 -1.18 0.11
C HIS A 78 2.45 0.03 -0.40
N LEU A 79 2.08 0.59 -1.54
CA LEU A 79 2.75 1.77 -2.06
C LEU A 79 2.22 3.04 -1.40
N VAL A 80 3.15 3.86 -0.93
CA VAL A 80 2.90 5.20 -0.40
C VAL A 80 3.60 6.24 -1.28
N ARG A 81 2.96 7.40 -1.46
CA ARG A 81 3.53 8.51 -2.23
C ARG A 81 4.62 9.20 -1.41
N GLY A 82 5.88 9.02 -1.82
CA GLY A 82 7.02 9.78 -1.34
C GLY A 82 7.33 11.01 -2.19
N PRO A 83 8.39 11.76 -1.85
CA PRO A 83 8.79 12.98 -2.57
C PRO A 83 9.19 12.73 -4.03
N ALA A 84 9.83 11.59 -4.30
CA ALA A 84 10.37 11.23 -5.61
C ALA A 84 9.45 10.31 -6.44
N GLY A 85 8.27 9.93 -5.91
CA GLY A 85 7.40 8.95 -6.54
C GLY A 85 6.81 7.99 -5.53
N TRP A 86 6.26 6.88 -6.02
CA TRP A 86 5.68 5.84 -5.18
C TRP A 86 6.76 4.89 -4.68
N VAL A 87 6.67 4.52 -3.41
CA VAL A 87 7.61 3.56 -2.80
C VAL A 87 6.83 2.56 -1.95
N PRO A 88 7.27 1.30 -1.87
CA PRO A 88 6.73 0.37 -0.88
C PRO A 88 6.95 0.92 0.53
N VAL A 89 5.98 0.75 1.43
CA VAL A 89 6.09 1.26 2.81
C VAL A 89 7.34 0.74 3.50
N ARG A 90 7.73 -0.53 3.29
CA ARG A 90 8.97 -1.07 3.89
C ARG A 90 10.25 -0.34 3.48
N ALA A 91 10.22 0.38 2.35
CA ALA A 91 11.34 1.15 1.83
C ALA A 91 11.26 2.65 2.23
N HIS A 92 10.17 3.08 2.86
CA HIS A 92 10.04 4.44 3.34
C HIS A 92 10.97 4.67 4.56
N PRO A 93 11.77 5.75 4.61
CA PRO A 93 12.77 5.95 5.67
C PRO A 93 12.17 6.06 7.08
N ASP A 94 10.95 6.57 7.19
CA ASP A 94 10.23 6.72 8.47
C ASP A 94 9.37 5.50 8.85
N ALA A 95 9.36 4.42 8.05
CA ALA A 95 8.57 3.24 8.34
C ALA A 95 9.23 2.36 9.40
N VAL A 96 8.45 1.93 10.39
CA VAL A 96 8.90 1.07 11.48
C VAL A 96 8.21 -0.28 11.39
N ARG A 97 8.98 -1.36 11.21
CA ARG A 97 8.43 -2.73 11.18
C ARG A 97 7.82 -3.11 12.52
N LEU A 98 6.65 -3.73 12.49
CA LEU A 98 5.93 -4.20 13.67
C LEU A 98 6.03 -5.72 13.80
N LEU A 99 6.30 -6.23 15.00
CA LEU A 99 6.33 -7.66 15.29
C LEU A 99 4.99 -8.09 15.87
N THR A 100 4.02 -8.37 15.00
CA THR A 100 2.62 -8.55 15.39
C THR A 100 2.11 -10.00 15.31
N GLY A 101 2.84 -10.89 14.64
CA GLY A 101 2.25 -12.11 14.08
C GLY A 101 1.26 -11.80 12.96
N GLU A 102 0.50 -12.80 12.51
CA GLU A 102 -0.58 -12.61 11.55
C GLU A 102 -1.74 -11.80 12.15
N ARG A 103 -2.26 -10.86 11.38
CA ARG A 103 -3.32 -9.93 11.76
C ARG A 103 -4.35 -9.85 10.64
N LEU A 104 -5.61 -9.67 11.01
CA LEU A 104 -6.65 -9.28 10.05
C LEU A 104 -6.34 -7.87 9.53
N VAL A 105 -6.37 -7.71 8.21
CA VAL A 105 -6.10 -6.45 7.51
C VAL A 105 -7.15 -6.20 6.44
N HIS A 106 -7.42 -4.93 6.21
CA HIS A 106 -8.46 -4.45 5.30
C HIS A 106 -7.85 -3.86 4.04
N ASN A 107 -8.54 -4.03 2.93
CA ASN A 107 -8.16 -3.45 1.65
C ASN A 107 -9.38 -2.82 0.98
N LEU A 108 -9.13 -1.90 0.06
CA LEU A 108 -10.14 -1.32 -0.81
C LEU A 108 -9.57 -1.02 -2.19
N ALA A 109 -10.45 -0.92 -3.18
CA ALA A 109 -10.15 -0.31 -4.47
C ALA A 109 -11.09 0.86 -4.71
N THR A 110 -10.63 1.85 -5.46
CA THR A 110 -11.36 3.08 -5.77
C THR A 110 -11.28 3.40 -7.25
N THR A 111 -12.16 4.28 -7.72
CA THR A 111 -12.10 4.81 -9.09
C THR A 111 -10.94 5.76 -9.36
N ARG A 112 -10.19 6.16 -8.32
CA ARG A 112 -9.05 7.09 -8.42
C ARG A 112 -7.71 6.40 -8.21
N ASN A 113 -7.72 5.09 -7.97
CA ASN A 113 -6.56 4.23 -7.74
C ASN A 113 -5.71 4.66 -6.53
N ARG A 114 -6.30 5.41 -5.59
CA ARG A 114 -5.58 5.95 -4.44
C ARG A 114 -6.49 6.17 -3.25
N VAL A 115 -5.89 6.22 -2.07
CA VAL A 115 -6.57 6.44 -0.81
C VAL A 115 -5.74 7.36 0.09
N ARG A 116 -6.41 8.34 0.71
CA ARG A 116 -5.79 9.18 1.74
C ARG A 116 -6.07 8.61 3.11
N ALA A 117 -5.01 8.33 3.87
CA ALA A 117 -5.13 7.79 5.21
C ALA A 117 -4.02 8.32 6.12
N GLY A 118 -4.36 8.74 7.34
CA GLY A 118 -3.40 9.27 8.32
C GLY A 118 -2.50 10.40 7.79
N GLY A 119 -3.05 11.27 6.93
CA GLY A 119 -2.32 12.38 6.28
C GLY A 119 -1.42 11.97 5.10
N LEU A 120 -1.32 10.68 4.79
CA LEU A 120 -0.51 10.13 3.71
C LEU A 120 -1.39 9.74 2.51
N LEU A 121 -0.77 9.52 1.35
CA LEU A 121 -1.44 9.06 0.13
C LEU A 121 -0.87 7.70 -0.26
N PHE A 122 -1.77 6.72 -0.39
CA PHE A 122 -1.45 5.34 -0.75
C PHE A 122 -2.09 4.98 -2.10
N ALA A 123 -1.46 4.06 -2.83
CA ALA A 123 -2.10 3.36 -3.94
C ALA A 123 -3.24 2.49 -3.41
N ASP A 124 -4.29 2.27 -4.18
CA ASP A 124 -5.29 1.24 -3.84
C ASP A 124 -5.05 -0.07 -4.61
N TYR A 125 -5.84 -1.10 -4.33
CA TYR A 125 -5.62 -2.44 -4.90
C TYR A 125 -5.79 -2.55 -6.43
N ALA A 126 -6.45 -1.60 -7.10
CA ALA A 126 -6.61 -1.66 -8.57
C ALA A 126 -5.28 -1.43 -9.30
N GLU A 127 -4.27 -0.98 -8.58
CA GLU A 127 -2.86 -1.11 -8.89
C GLU A 127 -2.42 -2.44 -8.22
N ILE A 128 -1.87 -3.49 -8.82
CA ILE A 128 -0.89 -3.61 -9.91
C ILE A 128 -0.68 -5.11 -10.16
N THR A 129 -0.62 -5.52 -11.42
CA THR A 129 0.33 -6.55 -11.85
C THR A 129 1.08 -6.01 -13.06
N GLY A 130 2.34 -5.60 -12.88
CA GLY A 130 3.29 -5.31 -13.95
C GLY A 130 3.86 -3.87 -14.06
N PRO A 131 4.85 -3.69 -14.96
CA PRO A 131 5.68 -2.47 -15.11
C PRO A 131 4.95 -1.21 -15.61
N LEU A 132 3.63 -1.25 -15.79
CA LEU A 132 2.78 -0.10 -16.10
C LEU A 132 2.50 0.81 -14.90
N LEU A 133 2.92 0.40 -13.71
CA LEU A 133 2.76 1.09 -12.43
C LEU A 133 3.28 2.53 -12.46
N GLU A 134 4.58 2.68 -12.72
CA GLU A 134 5.25 3.97 -12.58
C GLU A 134 4.72 4.98 -13.61
N ASP A 135 4.42 4.51 -14.83
CA ASP A 135 3.88 5.35 -15.89
C ASP A 135 2.45 5.82 -15.58
N LEU A 136 1.56 4.93 -15.15
CA LEU A 136 0.17 5.29 -14.85
C LEU A 136 0.05 6.21 -13.64
N LEU A 137 0.88 5.99 -12.63
CA LEU A 137 0.88 6.78 -11.41
C LEU A 137 1.49 8.16 -11.59
N ASN A 138 2.50 8.30 -12.45
CA ASN A 138 3.13 9.59 -12.72
C ASN A 138 2.30 10.44 -13.71
N LEU A 139 1.61 9.82 -14.68
CA LEU A 139 0.76 10.57 -15.62
C LEU A 139 -0.44 11.28 -14.95
N ARG A 140 -1.02 10.71 -13.89
CA ARG A 140 -2.27 11.23 -13.29
C ARG A 140 -2.08 12.25 -12.17
N VAL A 141 -0.89 12.34 -11.57
CA VAL A 141 -0.60 13.38 -10.58
C VAL A 141 -0.38 14.73 -11.24
N GLU A 142 0.34 14.79 -12.36
CA GLU A 142 0.57 16.06 -13.06
C GLU A 142 -0.73 16.68 -13.59
N ALA A 143 -1.68 15.87 -14.05
CA ALA A 143 -2.96 16.36 -14.55
C ALA A 143 -3.86 16.91 -13.44
N SER A 144 -3.85 16.32 -12.24
CA SER A 144 -4.67 16.80 -11.11
C SER A 144 -4.08 18.05 -10.44
N ASP A 145 -2.76 18.17 -10.36
CA ASP A 145 -2.11 19.33 -9.71
C ASP A 145 -2.24 20.61 -10.55
N ARG A 146 -2.33 20.48 -11.88
CA ARG A 146 -2.61 21.62 -12.78
C ARG A 146 -4.05 22.14 -12.67
N LEU A 147 -5.01 21.31 -12.28
CA LEU A 147 -6.42 21.70 -12.15
C LEU A 147 -6.74 22.39 -10.81
N MET A 148 -5.92 22.17 -9.77
CA MET A 148 -6.13 22.70 -8.42
C MET A 148 -5.36 24.01 -8.16
N ARG A 149 -4.63 24.53 -9.15
CA ARG A 149 -3.85 25.78 -9.09
C ARG A 149 -4.30 26.85 -10.10
N ALA A 150 -5.42 26.63 -10.79
CA ALA A 150 -6.09 27.58 -11.67
C ALA A 150 -7.37 28.07 -11.01
#